data_AF-A0A975T3S6-F1
#
_entry.id   AF-A0A975T3S6-F1
#
_cell.length_a   1.000
_cell.length_b   1.000
_cell.length_c   1.000
_cell.angle_alpha   90.00
_cell.angle_beta   90.00
_cell.angle_gamma   90.00
#
_symmetry.space_group_name_H-M   'P 1'
#
loop_
_entity.id
_entity.type
_entity.pdbx_description
1 polymer ?
#
loop_
_entity_poly.entity_id
_entity_poly.type
_entity_poly.pdbx_seq_one_letter_code
_entity_poly.pdbx_strand_id
1 'polypeptide(L)'
;MSLNAAIEAEKAGEYGLGFAVVAREIRRLADQTAVATIDIEQMVKQMQSSVSTGVMEMDKFATEVSRSVEDVANISMQMGQIIEQVQDLTPRYEAVSQGMEAQAQGATQISDAMSQLSSNSVQTAASLREINQAIAQLNQIAQGLRQEMSRFKLSNSTEQQYIDHSNRLVGSLEL
;
A
#
# COMPACT_ATOMS: atom_id res chain seq x y z
N MET A 1 81.46 45.96 -0.57
CA MET A 1 82.65 46.09 0.31
C MET A 1 83.82 45.20 -0.12
N SER A 2 83.61 43.98 -0.65
CA SER A 2 84.70 43.06 -1.05
C SER A 2 85.54 43.49 -2.27
N LEU A 3 84.99 44.31 -3.18
CA LEU A 3 85.75 44.83 -4.34
C LEU A 3 86.87 45.79 -3.91
N ASN A 4 86.59 46.70 -2.99
CA ASN A 4 87.58 47.64 -2.47
C ASN A 4 88.67 46.93 -1.64
N ALA A 5 88.32 45.84 -0.95
CA ALA A 5 89.28 45.02 -0.21
C ALA A 5 90.24 44.25 -1.12
N ALA A 6 89.80 43.82 -2.31
CA ALA A 6 90.66 43.18 -3.31
C ALA A 6 91.64 44.17 -3.95
N ILE A 7 91.19 45.41 -4.21
CA ILE A 7 92.02 46.49 -4.75
C ILE A 7 93.10 46.91 -3.75
N GLU A 8 92.76 47.05 -2.46
CA GLU A 8 93.73 47.44 -1.43
C GLU A 8 94.73 46.30 -1.10
N ALA A 9 94.34 45.03 -1.30
CA ALA A 9 95.22 43.87 -1.16
C ALA A 9 96.28 43.79 -2.27
N GLU A 10 95.92 44.16 -3.51
CA GLU A 10 96.87 44.23 -4.64
C GLU A 10 97.92 45.33 -4.43
N LYS A 11 97.52 46.42 -3.75
CA LYS A 11 98.38 47.55 -3.38
C LYS A 11 99.39 47.23 -2.24
N ALA A 12 99.14 46.17 -1.46
CA ALA A 12 99.90 45.82 -0.25
C ALA A 12 100.98 44.73 -0.44
N GLY A 13 101.17 44.19 -1.65
CA GLY A 13 102.21 43.19 -1.95
C GLY A 13 102.04 41.88 -1.16
N GLU A 14 103.13 41.29 -0.65
CA GLU A 14 103.10 40.00 0.11
C GLU A 14 102.17 40.03 1.34
N TYR A 15 101.98 41.19 1.98
CA TYR A 15 101.09 41.34 3.14
C TYR A 15 99.59 41.37 2.75
N GLY A 16 99.26 41.56 1.47
CA GLY A 16 97.89 41.59 0.95
C GLY A 16 97.28 40.20 0.66
N LEU A 17 98.11 39.14 0.57
CA LEU A 17 97.66 37.78 0.28
C LEU A 17 96.67 37.24 1.33
N GLY A 18 96.93 37.50 2.62
CA GLY A 18 96.02 37.12 3.70
C GLY A 18 94.69 37.87 3.65
N PHE A 19 94.72 39.18 3.36
CA PHE A 19 93.51 40.00 3.21
C PHE A 19 92.68 39.59 1.99
N ALA A 20 93.33 39.21 0.88
CA ALA A 20 92.65 38.73 -0.32
C ALA A 20 91.90 37.41 -0.09
N VAL A 21 92.46 36.48 0.70
CA VAL A 21 91.81 35.22 1.08
C VAL A 21 90.60 35.48 1.97
N VAL A 22 90.75 36.34 2.99
CA VAL A 22 89.64 36.72 3.88
C VAL A 22 88.53 37.44 3.11
N ALA A 23 88.87 38.35 2.19
CA ALA A 23 87.88 39.05 1.36
C ALA A 23 87.12 38.09 0.42
N ARG A 24 87.80 37.07 -0.12
CA ARG A 24 87.17 36.03 -0.95
C ARG A 24 86.22 35.16 -0.12
N GLU A 25 86.60 34.81 1.10
CA GLU A 25 85.76 34.02 2.00
C GLU A 25 84.53 34.81 2.48
N ILE A 26 84.68 36.11 2.79
CA ILE A 26 83.56 37.01 3.10
C ILE A 26 82.61 37.09 1.91
N ARG A 27 83.11 37.21 0.68
CA ARG A 27 82.28 37.22 -0.53
C ARG A 27 81.53 35.89 -0.71
N ARG A 28 82.21 34.76 -0.53
CA ARG A 28 81.62 33.42 -0.61
C ARG A 28 80.50 33.24 0.41
N LEU A 29 80.71 33.65 1.65
CA LEU A 29 79.69 33.62 2.71
C LEU A 29 78.53 34.57 2.44
N ALA A 30 78.80 35.77 1.91
CA ALA A 30 77.76 36.71 1.52
C ALA A 30 76.89 36.17 0.38
N ASP A 31 77.51 35.57 -0.65
CA ASP A 31 76.79 34.94 -1.76
C ASP A 31 75.94 33.74 -1.26
N GLN A 32 76.49 32.91 -0.36
CA GLN A 32 75.72 31.83 0.28
C GLN A 32 74.55 32.35 1.13
N THR A 33 74.76 33.43 1.87
CA THR A 33 73.71 34.07 2.69
C THR A 33 72.61 34.66 1.80
N ALA A 34 72.98 35.25 0.66
CA ALA A 34 72.02 35.77 -0.31
C ALA A 34 71.16 34.68 -0.92
N VAL A 35 71.75 33.54 -1.31
CA VAL A 35 71.02 32.37 -1.81
C VAL A 35 70.06 31.83 -0.74
N ALA A 36 70.55 31.61 0.48
CA ALA A 36 69.71 31.13 1.58
C ALA A 36 68.54 32.08 1.89
N THR A 37 68.75 33.40 1.76
CA THR A 37 67.68 34.39 1.96
C THR A 37 66.61 34.28 0.87
N ILE A 38 66.99 34.05 -0.39
CA ILE A 38 66.07 33.83 -1.50
C ILE A 38 65.25 32.55 -1.29
N ASP A 39 65.90 31.47 -0.84
CA ASP A 39 65.22 30.21 -0.54
C ASP A 39 64.20 30.37 0.60
N ILE A 40 64.56 31.12 1.66
CA ILE A 40 63.63 31.45 2.75
C ILE A 40 62.45 32.28 2.23
N GLU A 41 62.69 33.28 1.37
CA GLU A 41 61.62 34.08 0.77
C GLU A 41 60.65 33.22 -0.04
N GLN A 42 61.15 32.26 -0.81
CA GLN A 42 60.32 31.31 -1.56
C GLN A 42 59.50 30.41 -0.63
N MET A 43 60.11 29.85 0.43
CA MET A 43 59.41 29.05 1.42
C MET A 43 58.31 29.84 2.13
N VAL A 44 58.57 31.10 2.48
CA VAL A 44 57.56 31.98 3.11
C VAL A 44 56.40 32.25 2.14
N LYS A 45 56.67 32.54 0.87
CA LYS A 45 55.61 32.71 -0.15
C LYS A 45 54.77 31.45 -0.31
N GLN A 46 55.41 30.27 -0.32
CA GLN A 46 54.70 29.01 -0.42
C GLN A 46 53.84 28.75 0.82
N MET A 47 54.36 28.99 2.03
CA MET A 47 53.59 28.90 3.27
C MET A 47 52.38 29.85 3.25
N GLN A 48 52.56 31.10 2.84
CA GLN A 48 51.47 32.07 2.72
C GLN A 48 50.39 31.60 1.75
N SER A 49 50.79 31.06 0.59
CA SER A 49 49.86 30.49 -0.40
C SER A 49 49.09 29.28 0.15
N SER A 50 49.78 28.38 0.85
CA SER A 50 49.16 27.22 1.50
C SER A 50 48.17 27.64 2.59
N VAL A 51 48.51 28.64 3.41
CA VAL A 51 47.59 29.20 4.41
C VAL A 51 46.36 29.82 3.75
N SER A 52 46.55 30.62 2.69
CA SER A 52 45.43 31.22 1.95
C SER A 52 44.50 30.15 1.36
N THR A 53 45.07 29.09 0.80
CA THR A 53 44.29 27.94 0.30
C THR A 53 43.54 27.25 1.43
N GLY A 54 44.20 27.02 2.57
CA GLY A 54 43.57 26.42 3.75
C GLY A 54 42.37 27.22 4.27
N VAL A 55 42.46 28.54 4.27
CA VAL A 55 41.34 29.41 4.66
C VAL A 55 40.16 29.29 3.69
N MET A 56 40.43 29.27 2.37
CA MET A 56 39.37 29.09 1.36
C MET A 56 38.66 27.74 1.49
N GLU A 57 39.42 26.66 1.72
CA GLU A 57 38.83 25.33 1.93
C GLU A 57 38.01 25.27 3.23
N MET A 58 38.43 25.97 4.30
CA MET A 58 37.66 26.06 5.53
C MET A 58 36.35 26.83 5.36
N ASP A 59 36.33 27.89 4.56
CA ASP A 59 35.11 28.64 4.23
C ASP A 59 34.11 27.78 3.43
N LYS A 60 34.63 27.03 2.46
CA LYS A 60 33.84 26.06 1.70
C LYS A 60 33.29 24.95 2.59
N PHE A 61 34.12 24.40 3.48
CA PHE A 61 33.70 23.38 4.44
C PHE A 61 32.60 23.89 5.38
N ALA A 62 32.72 25.12 5.89
CA ALA A 62 31.68 25.73 6.72
C ALA A 62 30.34 25.88 5.98
N THR A 63 30.39 26.26 4.70
CA THR A 63 29.20 26.33 3.84
C THR A 63 28.57 24.94 3.63
N GLU A 64 29.38 23.92 3.37
CA GLU A 64 28.92 22.55 3.17
C GLU A 64 28.29 21.97 4.45
N VAL A 65 28.90 22.19 5.61
CA VAL A 65 28.34 21.80 6.92
C VAL A 65 27.00 22.50 7.16
N SER A 66 26.91 23.79 6.87
CA SER A 66 25.66 24.55 7.06
C SER A 66 24.52 23.98 6.21
N ARG A 67 24.81 23.63 4.95
CA ARG A 67 23.85 22.96 4.06
C ARG A 67 23.48 21.57 4.58
N SER A 68 24.44 20.80 5.08
CA SER A 68 24.19 19.48 5.64
C SER A 68 23.25 19.54 6.85
N VAL A 69 23.38 20.56 7.69
CA VAL A 69 22.47 20.79 8.82
C VAL A 69 21.05 21.08 8.33
N GLU A 70 20.89 21.88 7.27
CA GLU A 70 19.58 22.13 6.65
C GLU A 70 18.96 20.86 6.07
N ASP A 71 19.75 20.05 5.37
CA ASP A 71 19.30 18.77 4.82
C ASP A 71 18.84 17.81 5.94
N VAL A 72 19.58 17.73 7.05
CA VAL A 72 19.19 16.92 8.22
C VAL A 72 17.89 17.43 8.86
N ALA A 73 17.68 18.75 8.93
CA ALA A 73 16.43 19.32 9.40
C ALA A 73 15.24 18.93 8.50
N ASN A 74 15.44 18.99 7.18
CA ASN A 74 14.43 18.57 6.21
C ASN A 74 14.09 17.08 6.33
N ILE A 75 15.10 16.21 6.47
CA ILE A 75 14.90 14.78 6.70
C ILE A 75 14.11 14.54 8.00
N SER A 76 14.44 15.29 9.06
CA SER A 76 13.75 15.16 10.35
C SER A 76 12.26 15.53 10.24
N MET A 77 11.93 16.58 9.48
CA MET A 77 10.53 16.95 9.21
C MET A 77 9.79 15.87 8.41
N GLN A 78 10.41 15.34 7.36
CA GLN A 78 9.82 14.26 6.55
C GLN A 78 9.59 12.99 7.39
N MET A 79 10.53 12.65 8.26
CA MET A 79 10.36 11.52 9.20
C MET A 79 9.22 11.76 10.18
N GLY A 80 9.05 12.99 10.68
CA GLY A 80 7.89 13.37 11.48
C GLY A 80 6.56 13.12 10.77
N GLN A 81 6.46 13.50 9.50
CA GLN A 81 5.26 13.25 8.67
C GLN A 81 5.00 11.75 8.46
N ILE A 82 6.05 10.95 8.23
CA ILE A 82 5.92 9.49 8.11
C ILE A 82 5.38 8.89 9.41
N ILE A 83 5.91 9.32 10.56
CA ILE A 83 5.45 8.84 11.87
C ILE A 83 3.97 9.17 12.08
N GLU A 84 3.53 10.39 11.74
CA GLU A 84 2.12 10.80 11.83
C GLU A 84 1.23 9.94 10.94
N GLN A 85 1.62 9.71 9.69
CA GLN A 85 0.89 8.84 8.76
C GLN A 85 0.79 7.40 9.27
N VAL A 86 1.86 6.87 9.86
CA VAL A 86 1.86 5.52 10.44
C VAL A 86 0.94 5.45 11.66
N GLN A 87 0.88 6.50 12.49
CA GLN A 87 -0.05 6.56 13.62
C GLN A 87 -1.52 6.60 13.16
N ASP A 88 -1.83 7.26 12.04
CA ASP A 88 -3.19 7.28 11.46
C ASP A 88 -3.62 5.90 10.91
N LEU A 89 -2.69 4.97 10.66
CA LEU A 89 -3.05 3.63 10.19
C LEU A 89 -3.73 2.78 11.28
N THR A 90 -3.34 2.94 12.55
CA THR A 90 -3.91 2.16 13.66
C THR A 90 -5.44 2.27 13.75
N PRO A 91 -6.06 3.47 13.84
CA PRO A 91 -7.51 3.58 13.91
C PRO A 91 -8.20 3.07 12.64
N ARG A 92 -7.55 3.15 11.47
CA ARG A 92 -8.09 2.58 10.23
C ARG A 92 -8.15 1.06 10.29
N TYR A 93 -7.10 0.41 10.82
CA TYR A 93 -7.11 -1.03 11.01
C TYR A 93 -8.17 -1.48 12.02
N GLU A 94 -8.39 -0.73 13.09
CA GLU A 94 -9.49 -0.99 14.03
C GLU A 94 -10.86 -0.91 13.34
N ALA A 95 -11.09 0.13 12.54
CA ALA A 95 -12.34 0.27 11.78
C ALA A 95 -12.55 -0.88 10.79
N VAL A 96 -11.50 -1.31 10.09
CA VAL A 96 -11.54 -2.48 9.20
C VAL A 96 -11.87 -3.74 9.98
N SER A 97 -11.23 -3.98 11.13
CA SER A 97 -11.49 -5.15 11.98
C SER A 97 -12.94 -5.18 12.47
N GLN A 98 -13.48 -4.05 12.91
CA GLN A 98 -14.89 -3.94 13.32
C GLN A 98 -15.83 -4.23 12.13
N GLY A 99 -15.51 -3.70 10.95
CA GLY A 99 -16.26 -4.00 9.72
C GLY A 99 -16.25 -5.47 9.36
N MET A 100 -15.11 -6.16 9.51
CA MET A 100 -15.00 -7.60 9.28
C MET A 100 -15.82 -8.42 10.29
N GLU A 101 -15.85 -8.01 11.56
CA GLU A 101 -16.69 -8.66 12.57
C GLU A 101 -18.18 -8.51 12.24
N ALA A 102 -18.62 -7.31 11.85
CA ALA A 102 -19.99 -7.08 11.40
C ALA A 102 -20.34 -7.90 10.15
N GLN A 103 -19.41 -8.03 9.19
CA GLN A 103 -19.60 -8.89 8.01
C GLN A 103 -19.72 -10.37 8.38
N ALA A 104 -18.90 -10.85 9.33
CA ALA A 104 -18.97 -12.24 9.79
C ALA A 104 -20.34 -12.52 10.45
N GLN A 105 -20.81 -11.62 11.31
CA GLN A 105 -22.14 -11.71 11.91
C GLN A 105 -23.26 -11.70 10.85
N GLY A 106 -23.15 -10.82 9.85
CA GLY A 106 -24.09 -10.77 8.72
C GLY A 106 -24.10 -12.07 7.90
N ALA A 107 -22.93 -12.67 7.67
CA ALA A 107 -22.82 -13.95 6.97
C ALA A 107 -23.51 -15.09 7.75
N THR A 108 -23.38 -15.12 9.08
CA THR A 108 -24.12 -16.07 9.93
C THR A 108 -25.63 -15.88 9.81
N GLN A 109 -26.12 -14.65 9.89
CA GLN A 109 -27.55 -14.35 9.74
C GLN A 109 -28.09 -14.78 8.37
N ILE A 110 -27.32 -14.57 7.30
CA ILE A 110 -27.68 -15.04 5.95
C ILE A 110 -27.76 -16.56 5.92
N SER A 111 -26.78 -17.25 6.52
CA SER A 111 -26.77 -18.72 6.58
C SER A 111 -28.01 -19.26 7.30
N ASP A 112 -28.37 -18.65 8.44
CA ASP A 112 -29.56 -19.03 9.20
C ASP A 112 -30.85 -18.79 8.40
N ALA A 113 -30.96 -17.63 7.73
CA ALA A 113 -32.09 -17.32 6.87
C ALA A 113 -32.23 -18.32 5.70
N MET A 114 -31.12 -18.73 5.09
CA MET A 114 -31.11 -19.74 4.04
C MET A 114 -31.54 -21.12 4.56
N SER A 115 -31.12 -21.50 5.76
CA SER A 115 -31.55 -22.74 6.42
C SER A 115 -33.06 -22.75 6.66
N GLN A 116 -33.61 -21.65 7.18
CA GLN A 116 -35.06 -21.50 7.38
C GLN A 116 -35.83 -21.54 6.06
N LEU A 117 -35.32 -20.86 5.03
CA LEU A 117 -35.94 -20.87 3.69
C LEU A 117 -35.98 -22.28 3.10
N SER A 118 -34.90 -23.06 3.27
CA SER A 118 -34.84 -24.45 2.84
C SER A 118 -35.89 -25.30 3.56
N SER A 119 -35.98 -25.18 4.89
CA SER A 119 -36.99 -25.87 5.70
C SER A 119 -38.43 -25.54 5.27
N ASN A 120 -38.73 -24.25 5.08
CA ASN A 120 -40.03 -23.79 4.61
C ASN A 120 -40.37 -24.32 3.20
N SER A 121 -39.37 -24.43 2.32
CA SER A 121 -39.55 -24.99 0.99
C SER A 121 -39.91 -26.48 1.05
N VAL A 122 -39.28 -27.24 1.95
CA VAL A 122 -39.62 -28.66 2.19
C VAL A 122 -41.04 -28.79 2.74
N GLN A 123 -41.41 -27.97 3.73
CA GLN A 123 -42.78 -27.93 4.28
C GLN A 123 -43.81 -27.64 3.18
N THR A 124 -43.54 -26.63 2.35
CA THR A 124 -44.43 -26.24 1.24
C THR A 124 -44.61 -27.38 0.25
N ALA A 125 -43.54 -28.09 -0.11
CA ALA A 125 -43.61 -29.25 -0.98
C ALA A 125 -44.44 -30.39 -0.37
N ALA A 126 -44.34 -30.61 0.94
CA ALA A 126 -45.15 -31.58 1.65
C ALA A 126 -46.65 -31.21 1.64
N SER A 127 -46.99 -29.96 1.97
CA SER A 127 -48.37 -29.47 1.92
C SER A 127 -48.97 -29.55 0.52
N LEU A 128 -48.18 -29.28 -0.53
CA LEU A 128 -48.64 -29.47 -1.92
C LEU A 128 -48.96 -30.95 -2.24
N ARG A 129 -48.22 -31.91 -1.67
CA ARG A 129 -48.54 -33.34 -1.84
C ARG A 129 -49.86 -33.70 -1.15
N GLU A 130 -50.09 -33.19 0.06
CA GLU A 130 -51.36 -33.39 0.78
C GLU A 130 -52.55 -32.79 0.03
N ILE A 131 -52.39 -31.57 -0.52
CA ILE A 131 -53.41 -30.93 -1.36
C ILE A 131 -53.72 -31.80 -2.58
N ASN A 132 -52.69 -32.31 -3.27
CA ASN A 132 -52.91 -33.21 -4.42
C ASN A 132 -53.65 -34.49 -4.04
N GLN A 133 -53.37 -35.07 -2.88
CA GLN A 133 -54.11 -36.24 -2.37
C GLN A 133 -55.57 -35.89 -2.07
N ALA A 134 -55.84 -34.75 -1.43
CA ALA A 134 -57.19 -34.29 -1.16
C ALA A 134 -57.98 -34.04 -2.47
N ILE A 135 -57.34 -33.44 -3.48
CA ILE A 135 -57.94 -33.26 -4.82
C ILE A 135 -58.28 -34.61 -5.45
N ALA A 136 -57.40 -35.61 -5.35
CA ALA A 136 -57.67 -36.94 -5.87
C ALA A 136 -58.87 -37.60 -5.18
N GLN A 137 -58.96 -37.50 -3.85
CA GLN A 137 -60.11 -38.00 -3.07
C GLN A 137 -61.42 -37.28 -3.44
N LEU A 138 -61.40 -35.95 -3.55
CA LEU A 138 -62.57 -35.17 -3.98
C LEU A 138 -63.05 -35.59 -5.37
N ASN A 139 -62.13 -35.84 -6.30
CA ASN A 139 -62.47 -36.35 -7.63
C ASN A 139 -63.12 -37.73 -7.57
N GLN A 140 -62.64 -38.64 -6.72
CA GLN A 140 -63.26 -39.95 -6.51
C GLN A 140 -64.67 -39.84 -5.92
N ILE A 141 -64.86 -39.01 -4.91
CA ILE A 141 -66.16 -38.76 -4.28
C ILE A 141 -67.15 -38.17 -5.30
N ALA A 142 -66.71 -37.19 -6.10
CA ALA A 142 -67.54 -36.58 -7.13
C ALA A 142 -67.95 -37.58 -8.23
N GLN A 143 -67.04 -38.49 -8.62
CA GLN A 143 -67.35 -39.57 -9.56
C GLN A 143 -68.35 -40.56 -8.97
N GLY A 144 -68.18 -40.96 -7.71
CA GLY A 144 -69.12 -41.83 -7.00
C GLY A 144 -70.52 -41.20 -6.90
N LEU A 145 -70.60 -39.93 -6.51
CA LEU A 145 -71.87 -39.20 -6.46
C LEU A 145 -72.56 -39.14 -7.83
N ARG A 146 -71.80 -38.92 -8.91
CA ARG A 146 -72.33 -38.95 -10.28
C ARG A 146 -72.89 -40.33 -10.66
N GLN A 147 -72.25 -41.42 -10.23
CA GLN A 147 -72.73 -42.79 -10.49
C GLN A 147 -74.01 -43.12 -9.72
N GLU A 148 -74.11 -42.70 -8.46
CA GLU A 148 -75.34 -42.88 -7.68
C GLU A 148 -76.52 -42.08 -8.27
N MET A 149 -76.26 -40.83 -8.68
CA MET A 149 -77.27 -40.01 -9.36
C MET A 149 -77.73 -40.61 -10.70
N SER A 150 -76.85 -41.26 -11.45
CA SER A 150 -77.24 -41.92 -12.70
C SER A 150 -78.07 -43.19 -12.46
N ARG A 151 -77.73 -43.98 -11.43
CA ARG A 151 -78.54 -45.12 -11.00
C ARG A 151 -79.95 -44.71 -10.57
N PHE A 152 -80.07 -43.65 -9.77
CA PHE A 152 -81.36 -43.14 -9.34
C PHE A 152 -82.22 -42.68 -10.53
N LYS A 153 -81.64 -41.99 -11.51
CA LYS A 153 -82.32 -41.62 -12.76
C LYS A 153 -82.82 -42.84 -13.55
N LEU A 154 -81.99 -43.90 -13.65
CA LEU A 154 -82.36 -45.14 -14.34
C LEU A 154 -83.50 -45.88 -13.65
N SER A 155 -83.48 -45.93 -12.31
CA SER A 155 -84.56 -46.52 -11.52
C SER A 155 -85.88 -45.80 -11.78
N ASN A 156 -85.89 -44.47 -11.72
CA ASN A 156 -87.09 -43.67 -11.97
C ASN A 156 -87.59 -43.81 -13.41
N SER A 157 -86.70 -43.85 -14.40
CA SER A 157 -87.11 -44.08 -15.80
C SER A 157 -87.67 -45.49 -16.00
N THR A 158 -87.16 -46.49 -15.30
CA THR A 158 -87.66 -47.87 -15.36
C THR A 158 -89.05 -47.96 -14.74
N GLU A 159 -89.25 -47.34 -13.57
CA GLU A 159 -90.55 -47.26 -12.89
C GLU A 159 -91.60 -46.52 -13.74
N GLN A 160 -91.23 -45.40 -14.39
CA GLN A 160 -92.10 -44.71 -15.34
C GLN A 160 -92.45 -45.55 -16.57
N GLN A 161 -91.51 -46.35 -17.07
CA GLN A 161 -91.73 -47.22 -18.22
C GLN A 161 -92.64 -48.41 -17.86
N TYR A 162 -92.57 -48.92 -16.64
CA TYR A 162 -93.50 -49.92 -16.12
C TYR A 162 -94.92 -49.37 -15.95
N ILE A 163 -95.06 -48.14 -15.43
CA ILE A 163 -96.37 -47.49 -15.28
C ILE A 163 -97.00 -47.20 -16.66
N ASP A 164 -96.22 -46.71 -17.62
CA ASP A 164 -96.72 -46.46 -18.98
C ASP A 164 -97.13 -47.76 -19.70
N HIS A 165 -96.35 -48.84 -19.54
CA HIS A 165 -96.71 -50.15 -20.09
C HIS A 165 -97.98 -50.73 -19.44
N SER A 166 -98.13 -50.58 -18.12
CA SER A 166 -99.34 -51.03 -17.41
C SER A 166 -100.59 -50.26 -17.87
N ASN A 167 -100.50 -48.94 -18.04
CA ASN A 167 -101.60 -48.13 -18.55
C ASN A 167 -102.00 -48.50 -19.98
N ARG A 168 -101.03 -48.84 -20.85
CA ARG A 168 -101.30 -49.27 -22.23
C ARG A 168 -101.98 -50.64 -22.30
N LEU A 169 -101.63 -51.56 -21.40
CA LEU A 169 -102.30 -52.87 -21.31
C LEU A 169 -103.74 -52.74 -20.82
N VAL A 170 -103.99 -51.90 -19.82
CA VAL A 170 -105.36 -51.62 -19.33
C VAL A 170 -106.22 -50.97 -20.43
N GLY A 171 -105.68 -49.98 -21.17
CA GLY A 171 -106.40 -49.34 -22.28
C GLY A 171 -106.70 -50.25 -23.48
N SER A 172 -105.98 -51.37 -23.63
CA SER A 172 -106.25 -52.37 -24.68
C SER A 172 -107.28 -53.44 -24.30
N LEU A 173 -107.69 -53.50 -23.03
CA LEU A 173 -108.73 -54.40 -22.52
C LEU A 173 -110.13 -53.73 -22.44
N GLU A 174 -110.21 -52.42 -22.67
CA GLU A 174 -111.48 -51.65 -22.70
C GLU A 174 -112.04 -51.41 -24.12
N LEU A 175 -111.51 -52.09 -25.15
CA LEU A 175 -112.03 -52.12 -26.53
C LEU A 175 -112.39 -53.55 -26.93
#